data_AF-A0AAU2DSN3-F1
#
_entry.id   AF-A0AAU2DSN3-F1
#
_cell.length_a   1.000
_cell.length_b   1.000
_cell.length_c   1.000
_cell.angle_alpha   90.00
_cell.angle_beta   90.00
_cell.angle_gamma   90.00
#
_symmetry.space_group_name_H-M   'P 1'
#
loop_
_entity.id
_entity.type
_entity.pdbx_description
1 polymer ?
#
loop_
_entity_poly.entity_id
_entity_poly.type
_entity_poly.pdbx_seq_one_letter_code
_entity_poly.pdbx_strand_id
1 'polypeptide(L)'
;MTVTQSRVPDRTNEITCFAGPLAPVDLTGITVTADTLHAQHGHARFLVEDKKVHCALCVKQNQACFYERLYTPLLGGGDREILRP
;
A
#
# COMPACT_ATOMS: atom_id res chain seq x y z
N MET A 1 -2.01 -5.83 -21.88
CA MET A 1 -3.35 -5.22 -21.92
C MET A 1 -3.35 -4.07 -20.92
N THR A 2 -3.81 -2.88 -21.33
CA THR A 2 -3.87 -1.69 -20.47
C THR A 2 -5.32 -1.28 -20.32
N VAL A 3 -5.80 -1.08 -19.09
CA VAL A 3 -7.21 -0.75 -18.81
C VAL A 3 -7.42 0.77 -18.77
N THR A 4 -6.51 1.53 -18.15
CA THR A 4 -6.55 3.00 -18.07
C THR A 4 -5.14 3.58 -17.88
N GLN A 5 -4.94 4.86 -18.22
CA GLN A 5 -3.73 5.64 -17.90
C GLN A 5 -4.12 7.11 -17.69
N SER A 6 -3.44 7.81 -16.78
CA SER A 6 -3.66 9.24 -16.53
C SER A 6 -2.33 9.99 -16.47
N ARG A 7 -2.31 11.23 -16.95
CA ARG A 7 -1.14 12.12 -16.83
C ARG A 7 -1.00 12.57 -15.38
N VAL A 8 0.21 12.44 -14.83
CA VAL A 8 0.54 13.04 -13.53
C VAL A 8 0.77 14.55 -13.72
N PRO A 9 0.07 15.42 -12.97
CA PRO A 9 0.28 16.86 -13.03
C PRO A 9 1.68 17.30 -12.59
N ASP A 10 2.19 18.39 -13.16
CA ASP A 10 3.59 18.83 -13.03
C ASP A 10 4.06 19.11 -11.58
N ARG A 11 3.14 19.43 -10.67
CA ARG A 11 3.45 19.76 -9.25
C ARG A 11 3.15 18.63 -8.26
N THR A 12 2.81 17.45 -8.75
CA THR A 12 2.55 16.29 -7.90
C THR A 12 3.28 15.05 -8.41
N ASN A 13 3.06 13.91 -7.77
CA ASN A 13 3.64 12.63 -8.16
C ASN A 13 2.57 11.53 -8.29
N GLU A 14 2.98 10.41 -8.87
CA GLU A 14 2.15 9.23 -9.13
C GLU A 14 1.48 8.65 -7.89
N ILE A 15 2.10 8.81 -6.71
CA ILE A 15 1.55 8.31 -5.44
C ILE A 15 0.21 8.98 -5.18
N THR A 16 0.13 10.31 -5.31
CA THR A 16 -1.13 11.06 -5.11
C THR A 16 -2.20 10.79 -6.17
N CYS A 17 -1.80 10.30 -7.35
CA CYS A 17 -2.70 10.05 -8.47
C CYS A 17 -3.20 8.60 -8.55
N PHE A 18 -2.77 7.72 -7.64
CA PHE A 18 -2.99 6.28 -7.69
C PHE A 18 -4.47 5.86 -7.86
N ALA A 19 -5.38 6.48 -7.10
CA ALA A 19 -6.79 6.07 -7.09
C ALA A 19 -7.55 6.46 -8.38
N GLY A 20 -7.14 7.56 -9.04
CA GLY A 20 -7.86 8.16 -10.17
C GLY A 20 -8.10 7.18 -11.33
N PRO A 21 -7.05 6.55 -11.89
CA PRO A 21 -7.18 5.59 -12.99
C PRO A 21 -8.02 4.36 -12.64
N LEU A 22 -8.11 3.99 -11.36
CA LEU A 22 -8.83 2.80 -10.89
C LEU A 22 -10.29 3.09 -10.52
N ALA A 23 -10.63 4.34 -10.22
CA ALA A 23 -11.97 4.74 -9.79
C ALA A 23 -13.08 4.26 -10.74
N PRO A 24 -12.99 4.42 -12.08
CA PRO A 24 -14.07 4.03 -12.99
C PRO A 24 -14.09 2.52 -13.33
N VAL A 25 -13.08 1.75 -12.95
CA VAL A 25 -12.96 0.33 -13.32
C VAL A 25 -13.58 -0.54 -12.24
N ASP A 26 -14.52 -1.43 -12.54
CA ASP A 26 -14.96 -2.43 -11.57
C ASP A 26 -13.84 -3.47 -11.36
N LEU A 27 -13.37 -3.57 -10.11
CA LEU A 27 -12.27 -4.44 -9.71
C LEU A 27 -12.69 -5.42 -8.61
N THR A 28 -14.00 -5.54 -8.36
CA THR A 28 -14.54 -6.35 -7.25
C THR A 28 -14.04 -7.79 -7.33
N GLY A 29 -13.44 -8.27 -6.24
CA GLY A 29 -12.90 -9.64 -6.15
C GLY A 29 -11.60 -9.89 -6.93
N ILE A 30 -11.02 -8.87 -7.59
CA ILE A 30 -9.74 -9.00 -8.30
C ILE A 30 -8.58 -8.81 -7.32
N THR A 31 -7.46 -9.47 -7.58
CA THR A 31 -6.20 -9.20 -6.86
C THR A 31 -5.42 -8.09 -7.55
N VAL A 32 -5.15 -7.01 -6.81
CA VAL A 32 -4.30 -5.89 -7.25
C VAL A 32 -2.92 -6.01 -6.61
N THR A 33 -1.90 -5.99 -7.45
CA THR A 33 -0.50 -5.78 -7.05
C THR A 33 -0.06 -4.41 -7.55
N ALA A 34 0.82 -3.75 -6.81
CA ALA A 34 1.38 -2.47 -7.19
C ALA A 34 2.79 -2.32 -6.62
N ASP A 35 3.52 -1.32 -7.10
CA ASP A 35 4.83 -0.98 -6.55
C ASP A 35 4.73 -0.70 -5.04
N THR A 36 5.83 -0.96 -4.34
CA THR A 36 5.96 -0.70 -2.90
C THR A 36 5.66 0.75 -2.53
N LEU A 37 5.90 1.72 -3.42
CA LEU A 37 5.55 3.12 -3.20
C LEU A 37 4.06 3.35 -2.95
N HIS A 38 3.19 2.45 -3.44
CA HIS A 38 1.74 2.53 -3.23
C HIS A 38 1.26 1.78 -1.98
N ALA A 39 2.15 1.14 -1.21
CA ALA A 39 1.83 0.50 0.07
C ALA A 39 1.58 1.55 1.17
N GLN A 40 0.56 2.38 0.96
CA GLN A 40 0.10 3.43 1.86
C GLN A 40 -1.27 3.04 2.43
N HIS A 41 -1.51 3.36 3.70
CA HIS A 41 -2.78 3.05 4.37
C HIS A 41 -4.00 3.59 3.60
N GLY A 42 -3.90 4.81 3.05
CA GLY A 42 -4.97 5.40 2.25
C GLY A 42 -5.28 4.60 0.98
N HIS A 43 -4.24 4.11 0.29
CA HIS A 43 -4.41 3.31 -0.92
C HIS A 43 -4.96 1.91 -0.60
N ALA A 44 -4.43 1.26 0.43
CA ALA A 44 -4.94 -0.04 0.87
C ALA A 44 -6.43 0.06 1.26
N ARG A 45 -6.82 1.13 1.96
CA ARG A 45 -8.21 1.40 2.30
C ARG A 45 -9.08 1.59 1.06
N PHE A 46 -8.67 2.44 0.13
CA PHE A 46 -9.39 2.63 -1.14
C PHE A 46 -9.57 1.30 -1.91
N LEU A 47 -8.51 0.51 -2.01
CA LEU A 47 -8.54 -0.78 -2.71
C LEU A 47 -9.51 -1.78 -2.04
N VAL A 48 -9.39 -1.98 -0.72
CA VAL A 48 -10.16 -3.01 -0.01
C VAL A 48 -11.59 -2.54 0.30
N GLU A 49 -11.75 -1.33 0.80
CA GLU A 49 -13.04 -0.83 1.27
C GLU A 49 -13.88 -0.27 0.12
N ASP A 50 -13.31 0.51 -0.78
CA ASP A 50 -14.09 1.17 -1.85
C ASP A 50 -14.18 0.28 -3.10
N LYS A 51 -13.06 -0.31 -3.51
CA LYS A 51 -12.98 -1.12 -4.75
C LYS A 51 -13.21 -2.62 -4.53
N LYS A 52 -13.32 -3.07 -3.27
CA LYS A 52 -13.58 -4.47 -2.89
C LYS A 52 -12.59 -5.46 -3.53
N VAL A 53 -11.32 -5.07 -3.63
CA VAL A 53 -10.25 -5.90 -4.20
C VAL A 53 -9.50 -6.64 -3.11
N HIS A 54 -8.78 -7.70 -3.49
CA HIS A 54 -7.69 -8.25 -2.69
C HIS A 54 -6.39 -7.53 -3.03
N CYS A 55 -5.52 -7.23 -2.06
CA CYS A 55 -4.25 -6.55 -2.31
C CYS A 55 -3.04 -7.35 -1.82
N ALA A 56 -2.01 -7.45 -2.66
CA ALA A 56 -0.70 -8.00 -2.28
C ALA A 56 0.37 -6.96 -2.62
N LEU A 57 0.83 -6.24 -1.60
CA LEU A 57 1.77 -5.12 -1.74
C LEU A 57 3.03 -5.41 -0.93
N CYS A 58 4.19 -5.14 -1.52
CA CYS A 58 5.45 -5.12 -0.78
C CYS A 58 5.53 -3.85 0.08
N VAL A 59 6.03 -3.95 1.31
CA VAL A 59 6.23 -2.82 2.21
C VAL A 59 7.73 -2.62 2.42
N LYS A 60 8.22 -1.38 2.25
CA LYS A 60 9.61 -1.04 2.51
C LYS A 60 9.86 -0.88 4.02
N GLN A 61 11.03 -1.32 4.46
CA GLN A 61 11.49 -1.22 5.85
C GLN A 61 11.51 0.22 6.39
N ASN A 62 11.71 1.22 5.53
CA ASN A 62 11.79 2.63 5.93
C ASN A 62 10.42 3.28 6.28
N GLN A 63 9.33 2.51 6.24
CA GLN A 63 8.02 2.97 6.68
C GLN A 63 8.01 3.19 8.20
N ALA A 64 7.33 4.26 8.64
CA ALA A 64 7.30 4.62 10.05
C ALA A 64 6.74 3.48 10.91
N CYS A 65 7.41 3.19 12.03
CA CYS A 65 7.05 2.12 12.96
C CYS A 65 6.97 0.70 12.34
N PHE A 66 7.61 0.46 11.19
CA PHE A 66 7.53 -0.85 10.50
C PHE A 66 7.94 -2.01 11.42
N TYR A 67 9.12 -1.90 12.05
CA TYR A 67 9.61 -2.91 12.97
C TYR A 67 8.79 -3.03 14.24
N GLU A 68 8.38 -1.90 14.84
CA GLU A 68 7.48 -1.94 15.99
C GLU A 68 6.20 -2.70 15.65
N ARG A 69 5.59 -2.47 14.48
CA ARG A 69 4.34 -3.12 14.08
C ARG A 69 4.52 -4.60 13.72
N LEU A 70 5.65 -5.00 13.14
CA LEU A 70 5.91 -6.40 12.83
C LEU A 70 6.27 -7.21 14.07
N TYR A 71 7.06 -6.65 14.96
CA TYR A 71 7.63 -7.39 16.09
C TYR A 71 6.84 -7.24 17.38
N THR A 72 6.07 -6.17 17.60
CA THR A 72 5.21 -6.05 18.80
C THR A 72 4.23 -7.22 18.96
N PRO A 73 3.58 -7.73 17.90
CA PRO A 73 2.73 -8.91 18.02
C PRO A 73 3.50 -10.23 18.22
N LEU A 74 4.77 -10.27 17.80
CA LEU A 74 5.60 -11.48 17.78
C LEU A 74 6.49 -11.63 19.02
N LEU A 75 6.79 -10.53 19.71
CA LEU A 75 7.71 -10.50 20.83
C LEU A 75 6.97 -10.17 22.13
N GLY A 76 6.80 -11.18 22.97
CA GLY A 76 6.38 -10.98 24.35
C GLY A 76 7.48 -10.27 25.13
N GLY A 77 7.30 -8.97 25.41
CA GLY A 77 7.93 -8.20 26.49
C GLY A 77 9.45 -7.98 26.50
N GLY A 78 10.28 -8.92 26.05
CA GLY A 78 11.73 -8.93 26.31
C GLY A 78 12.64 -8.69 25.10
N ASP A 79 12.21 -9.04 23.89
CA ASP A 79 13.14 -9.19 22.74
C ASP A 79 13.31 -7.92 21.88
N ARG A 80 13.03 -6.74 22.44
CA ARG A 80 13.04 -5.46 21.69
C ARG A 80 14.45 -4.95 21.33
N GLU A 81 15.49 -5.57 21.87
CA GLU A 81 16.88 -5.13 21.72
C GLU A 81 17.54 -5.70 20.44
N ILE A 82 17.04 -6.80 19.89
CA ILE A 82 17.66 -7.54 18.78
C ILE A 82 17.37 -6.90 17.40
N LEU A 83 16.46 -5.93 17.34
CA LEU A 83 15.84 -5.46 16.09
C LEU A 83 16.14 -3.99 15.74
N ARG A 84 17.13 -3.40 16.40
CA ARG A 84 17.61 -2.07 16.02
C ARG A 84 18.69 -2.23 14.94
N PRO A 85 18.56 -1.56 13.78
CA PRO A 85 19.57 -1.61 12.72
C PRO A 85 20.89 -0.96 13.13
#